data_AF-A0AAD6VU37-F1
#
_entry.id   AF-A0AAD6VU37-F1
#
_cell.length_a   1.000
_cell.length_b   1.000
_cell.length_c   1.000
_cell.angle_alpha   90.00
_cell.angle_beta   90.00
_cell.angle_gamma   90.00
#
_symmetry.space_group_name_H-M   'P 1'
#
loop_
_entity.id
_entity.type
_entity.pdbx_description
1 polymer ?
#
loop_
_entity_poly.entity_id
_entity_poly.type
_entity_poly.pdbx_seq_one_letter_code
_entity_poly.pdbx_strand_id
1 'polypeptide(L)'
;MVSSLLSLSSEALRNIVLYAEGALGPPHGWYTLVRCSKALRLRLDVPAMHALLFARKFEVPTGVCHLLLTHAKLEMQRRFTTLNFFRRGVQCMDDCLAFTDALWVAYVMLEADGPRQMNVDQLLWAGLPELLLLYLKRRLNDGAENNHGWPLCNETNSLVIALMWLLSSESSVKAESTATRDEVMERLRPYVLAAFRYPLSSVQGWCPGPNSTFKCSPISKTAHGVYPPPTLSSREVCCFGTRAVQVPSVPIYAILSYFARLDMLTPMFPVHLLSAPPPKTGPRREDVDHFINECRTPFEPWDIASHSATSPFAGDPLALSFSRPYIPGALSGRWMGSSLIPCTNDYRHWLNEPEAPETMDAFCRQPLYLTLQEHFCYDNTQIRGPSPGRDCEKELDARLPTLLAERDDGIEVSDDSFRRFYKTYRGDVSRPETIVDVLVTGQTDDPYASAWGAFKIFGRIRCSDGLIVLRRDSVAGLGTTIFRGYMTSHQNFAGRYRGVDRGCEAAEWEAAFSLCKMPVDGT
;
A
#
# COMPACT_ATOMS: atom_id res chain seq x y z
N MET A 1 49.49 -38.01 6.13
CA MET A 1 48.07 -38.41 5.93
C MET A 1 47.38 -37.28 5.20
N VAL A 2 46.86 -37.53 3.99
CA VAL A 2 46.07 -36.51 3.28
C VAL A 2 44.67 -36.50 3.90
N SER A 3 44.35 -35.48 4.69
CA SER A 3 43.01 -35.29 5.25
C SER A 3 42.02 -35.06 4.12
N SER A 4 41.05 -35.95 3.98
CA SER A 4 39.99 -35.86 2.97
C SER A 4 38.86 -34.95 3.47
N LEU A 5 38.18 -34.22 2.58
CA LEU A 5 36.98 -33.45 2.93
C LEU A 5 35.91 -34.35 3.60
N LEU A 6 35.89 -35.64 3.27
CA LEU A 6 34.98 -36.62 3.84
C LEU A 6 35.27 -36.98 5.30
N SER A 7 36.49 -36.74 5.80
CA SER A 7 36.83 -37.00 7.22
C SER A 7 36.39 -35.88 8.16
N LEU A 8 35.86 -34.77 7.63
CA LEU A 8 35.30 -33.68 8.43
C LEU A 8 33.98 -34.08 9.09
N SER A 9 33.67 -33.47 10.24
CA SER A 9 32.36 -33.60 10.88
C SER A 9 31.25 -32.99 10.01
N SER A 10 30.01 -33.43 10.20
CA SER A 10 28.88 -32.92 9.38
C SER A 10 28.63 -31.44 9.61
N GLU A 11 28.91 -30.96 10.82
CA GLU A 11 28.83 -29.54 11.17
C GLU A 11 29.92 -28.73 10.47
N ALA A 12 31.18 -29.17 10.52
CA ALA A 12 32.29 -28.49 9.83
C ALA A 12 32.05 -28.41 8.32
N LEU A 13 31.56 -29.50 7.72
CA LEU A 13 31.24 -29.53 6.29
C LEU A 13 30.12 -28.53 5.93
N ARG A 14 29.05 -28.44 6.76
CA ARG A 14 27.96 -27.46 6.55
C ARG A 14 28.47 -26.03 6.66
N ASN A 15 29.29 -25.74 7.67
CA ASN A 15 29.86 -24.40 7.86
C ASN A 15 30.72 -24.00 6.66
N ILE A 16 31.58 -24.89 6.16
CA ILE A 16 32.39 -24.62 4.96
C ILE A 16 31.50 -24.23 3.77
N VAL A 17 30.42 -24.97 3.54
CA VAL A 17 29.48 -24.66 2.46
C VAL A 17 28.83 -23.29 2.68
N LEU A 18 28.32 -23.01 3.89
CA LEU A 18 27.69 -21.72 4.20
C LEU A 18 28.64 -20.52 4.05
N TYR A 19 29.92 -20.70 4.37
CA TYR A 19 30.95 -19.67 4.18
C TYR A 19 31.34 -19.49 2.71
N ALA A 20 31.31 -20.56 1.91
CA ALA A 20 31.62 -20.49 0.49
C ALA A 20 30.49 -19.86 -0.35
N GLU A 21 29.26 -19.81 0.17
CA GLU A 21 28.13 -19.23 -0.55
C GLU A 21 28.08 -17.69 -0.44
N GLY A 22 27.97 -17.04 -1.60
CA GLY A 22 27.65 -15.61 -1.67
C GLY A 22 26.21 -15.33 -1.21
N ALA A 23 25.90 -14.07 -0.90
CA ALA A 23 24.55 -13.67 -0.47
C ALA A 23 23.50 -13.80 -1.59
N LEU A 24 23.87 -13.43 -2.82
CA LEU A 24 22.96 -13.35 -3.96
C LEU A 24 23.03 -14.58 -4.85
N GLY A 25 21.94 -14.84 -5.57
CA GLY A 25 21.82 -15.91 -6.55
C GLY A 25 21.84 -17.32 -5.95
N PRO A 26 21.75 -18.36 -6.81
CA PRO A 26 21.68 -19.75 -6.39
C PRO A 26 22.90 -20.21 -5.57
N PRO A 27 22.75 -21.21 -4.68
CA PRO A 27 23.86 -21.75 -3.89
C PRO A 27 24.77 -22.67 -4.73
N HIS A 28 25.62 -22.08 -5.56
CA HIS A 28 26.45 -22.80 -6.55
C HIS A 28 27.48 -23.74 -5.92
N GLY A 29 28.07 -23.38 -4.78
CA GLY A 29 29.05 -24.21 -4.08
C GLY A 29 28.44 -25.51 -3.56
N TRP A 30 27.30 -25.41 -2.88
CA TRP A 30 26.49 -26.55 -2.43
C TRP A 30 26.08 -27.43 -3.61
N TYR A 31 25.48 -26.83 -4.66
CA TYR A 31 25.00 -27.59 -5.82
C TYR A 31 26.13 -28.38 -6.49
N THR A 32 27.30 -27.77 -6.65
CA THR A 32 28.48 -28.41 -7.22
C THR A 32 28.95 -29.59 -6.37
N LEU A 33 29.11 -29.39 -5.06
CA LEU A 33 29.58 -30.43 -4.14
C LEU A 33 28.65 -31.65 -4.08
N VAL A 34 27.33 -31.41 -4.06
CA VAL A 34 26.30 -32.48 -4.06
C VAL A 34 26.27 -33.24 -5.40
N ARG A 35 26.75 -32.64 -6.49
CA ARG A 35 26.90 -33.31 -7.78
C ARG A 35 28.20 -34.08 -7.94
N CYS A 36 29.28 -33.65 -7.29
CA CYS A 36 30.60 -34.27 -7.41
C CYS A 36 30.73 -35.63 -6.68
N SER A 37 30.01 -35.87 -5.58
CA SER A 37 30.16 -37.10 -4.79
C SER A 37 28.87 -37.59 -4.16
N LYS A 38 28.62 -38.90 -4.28
CA LYS A 38 27.49 -39.58 -3.60
C LYS A 38 27.59 -39.46 -2.08
N ALA A 39 28.80 -39.56 -1.52
CA ALA A 39 29.03 -39.44 -0.08
C ALA A 39 28.75 -38.01 0.43
N LEU A 40 29.14 -36.98 -0.34
CA LEU A 40 28.82 -35.59 0.00
C LEU A 40 27.33 -35.31 -0.14
N ARG A 41 26.68 -35.83 -1.19
CA ARG A 41 25.22 -35.74 -1.37
C ARG A 41 24.46 -36.28 -0.17
N LEU A 42 24.80 -37.48 0.30
CA LEU A 42 24.14 -38.09 1.46
C LEU A 42 24.26 -37.24 2.74
N ARG A 43 25.33 -36.44 2.87
CA ARG A 43 25.57 -35.60 4.05
C ARG A 43 25.02 -34.17 3.91
N LEU A 44 24.92 -33.66 2.68
CA LEU A 44 24.58 -32.25 2.39
C LEU A 44 23.20 -32.05 1.76
N ASP A 45 22.60 -33.04 1.10
CA ASP A 45 21.21 -32.98 0.59
C ASP A 45 20.24 -33.43 1.68
N VAL A 46 20.27 -32.73 2.81
CA VAL A 46 19.46 -33.03 4.00
C VAL A 46 18.63 -31.81 4.41
N PRO A 47 17.43 -32.00 5.02
CA PRO A 47 16.52 -30.91 5.36
C PRO A 47 17.15 -29.78 6.18
N ALA A 48 18.00 -30.14 7.17
CA ALA A 48 18.72 -29.16 7.98
C ALA A 48 19.66 -28.26 7.15
N MET A 49 20.29 -28.80 6.10
CA MET A 49 21.16 -28.02 5.23
C MET A 49 20.35 -27.10 4.32
N HIS A 50 19.19 -27.55 3.81
CA HIS A 50 18.29 -26.70 3.01
C HIS A 50 17.76 -25.53 3.83
N ALA A 51 17.37 -25.76 5.09
CA ALA A 51 16.93 -24.70 5.99
C ALA A 51 18.03 -23.65 6.25
N LEU A 52 19.27 -24.10 6.49
CA LEU A 52 20.42 -23.21 6.68
C LEU A 52 20.75 -22.40 5.42
N LEU A 53 20.74 -23.04 4.25
CA LEU A 53 20.94 -22.35 2.96
C LEU A 53 19.83 -21.35 2.68
N PHE A 54 18.57 -21.71 2.96
CA PHE A 54 17.44 -20.81 2.78
C PHE A 54 17.60 -19.57 3.66
N ALA A 55 17.83 -19.75 4.96
CA ALA A 55 18.02 -18.63 5.90
C ALA A 55 19.26 -17.77 5.60
N ARG A 56 20.20 -18.29 4.78
CA ARG A 56 21.37 -17.54 4.31
C ARG A 56 21.09 -16.73 3.05
N LYS A 57 20.09 -17.13 2.24
CA LYS A 57 19.79 -16.56 0.92
C LYS A 57 18.53 -15.69 0.90
N PHE A 58 17.60 -15.92 1.84
CA PHE A 58 16.28 -15.31 1.87
C PHE A 58 15.85 -14.98 3.29
N GLU A 59 15.04 -13.92 3.46
CA GLU A 59 14.29 -13.73 4.70
C GLU A 59 13.22 -14.80 4.85
N VAL A 60 13.04 -15.21 6.11
CA VAL A 60 11.97 -16.11 6.54
C VAL A 60 10.96 -15.29 7.33
N PRO A 61 9.67 -15.29 6.96
CA PRO A 61 8.64 -14.65 7.75
C PRO A 61 8.56 -15.29 9.15
N THR A 62 8.46 -14.47 10.20
CA THR A 62 8.50 -14.91 11.60
C THR A 62 7.47 -16.02 11.90
N GLY A 63 6.28 -15.95 11.31
CA GLY A 63 5.20 -16.92 11.51
C GLY A 63 5.44 -18.33 10.92
N VAL A 64 6.39 -18.48 9.99
CA VAL A 64 6.62 -19.75 9.27
C VAL A 64 8.00 -20.36 9.52
N CYS A 65 8.80 -19.81 10.43
CA CYS A 65 10.12 -20.34 10.79
C CYS A 65 10.09 -21.83 11.16
N HIS A 66 9.02 -22.30 11.80
CA HIS A 66 8.84 -23.70 12.16
C HIS A 66 8.67 -24.64 10.95
N LEU A 67 8.29 -24.11 9.78
CA LEU A 67 8.10 -24.87 8.53
C LEU A 67 9.35 -24.94 7.66
N LEU A 68 10.44 -24.24 8.04
CA LEU A 68 11.68 -24.21 7.25
C LEU A 68 12.27 -25.60 7.03
N LEU A 69 12.33 -26.43 8.08
CA LEU A 69 12.92 -27.77 7.97
C LEU A 69 12.20 -28.64 6.95
N THR A 70 10.90 -28.46 6.76
CA THR A 70 10.09 -29.28 5.84
C THR A 70 10.00 -28.67 4.44
N HIS A 71 9.95 -27.35 4.33
CA HIS A 71 9.63 -26.68 3.06
C HIS A 71 10.80 -25.94 2.41
N ALA A 72 11.93 -25.72 3.10
CA ALA A 72 13.02 -24.89 2.58
C ALA A 72 13.55 -25.34 1.22
N LYS A 73 13.64 -26.65 0.95
CA LYS A 73 14.08 -27.16 -0.36
C LYS A 73 13.15 -26.71 -1.49
N LEU A 74 11.84 -26.86 -1.29
CA LEU A 74 10.83 -26.52 -2.29
C LEU A 74 10.75 -25.01 -2.49
N GLU A 75 10.74 -24.23 -1.40
CA GLU A 75 10.73 -22.77 -1.47
C GLU A 75 11.99 -22.22 -2.15
N MET A 76 13.16 -22.79 -1.85
CA MET A 76 14.41 -22.41 -2.51
C MET A 76 14.37 -22.71 -4.01
N GLN A 77 13.86 -23.87 -4.40
CA GLN A 77 13.68 -24.23 -5.82
C GLN A 77 12.73 -23.25 -6.50
N ARG A 78 11.58 -22.94 -5.88
CA ARG A 78 10.58 -22.03 -6.43
C ARG A 78 11.14 -20.62 -6.62
N ARG A 79 11.73 -20.04 -5.56
CA ARG A 79 12.32 -18.69 -5.61
C ARG A 79 13.46 -18.59 -6.63
N PHE A 80 14.42 -19.52 -6.63
CA PHE A 80 15.49 -19.46 -7.63
C PHE A 80 15.03 -19.74 -9.06
N THR A 81 13.97 -20.53 -9.26
CA THR A 81 13.35 -20.70 -10.59
C THR A 81 12.76 -19.38 -11.06
N THR A 82 12.00 -18.68 -10.20
CA THR A 82 11.46 -17.34 -10.45
C THR A 82 12.56 -16.31 -10.73
N LEU A 83 13.61 -16.26 -9.92
CA LEU A 83 14.72 -15.32 -10.11
C LEU A 83 15.44 -15.58 -11.44
N ASN A 84 15.72 -16.84 -11.77
CA ASN A 84 16.30 -17.20 -13.07
C ASN A 84 15.36 -16.91 -14.24
N PHE A 85 14.04 -16.98 -14.04
CA PHE A 85 13.05 -16.63 -15.04
C PHE A 85 13.08 -15.14 -15.37
N PHE A 86 13.13 -14.25 -14.35
CA PHE A 86 13.29 -12.81 -14.57
C PHE A 86 14.60 -12.45 -15.26
N ARG A 87 15.69 -13.15 -14.92
CA ARG A 87 17.01 -12.96 -15.56
C ARG A 87 17.04 -13.29 -17.06
N ARG A 88 16.02 -13.95 -17.59
CA ARG A 88 15.88 -14.14 -19.05
C ARG A 88 15.61 -12.80 -19.74
N GLY A 89 15.04 -11.82 -19.03
CA GLY A 89 14.70 -10.50 -19.59
C GLY A 89 13.38 -10.54 -20.35
N VAL A 90 13.29 -9.76 -21.43
CA VAL A 90 12.05 -9.47 -22.16
C VAL A 90 11.26 -10.72 -22.58
N GLN A 91 11.94 -11.83 -22.88
CA GLN A 91 11.31 -13.09 -23.32
C GLN A 91 10.37 -13.69 -22.26
N CYS A 92 10.51 -13.31 -21.00
CA CYS A 92 9.63 -13.81 -19.94
C CYS A 92 8.20 -13.26 -20.06
N MET A 93 8.00 -12.12 -20.74
CA MET A 93 6.70 -11.46 -20.87
C MET A 93 5.80 -12.11 -21.93
N ASP A 94 6.35 -12.99 -22.77
CA ASP A 94 5.59 -13.68 -23.82
C ASP A 94 4.69 -14.78 -23.26
N ASP A 95 5.06 -15.39 -22.13
CA ASP A 95 4.26 -16.36 -21.39
C ASP A 95 3.53 -15.67 -20.23
N CYS A 96 2.34 -15.14 -20.50
CA CYS A 96 1.56 -14.35 -19.54
C CYS A 96 1.27 -15.11 -18.23
N LEU A 97 1.05 -16.42 -18.29
CA LEU A 97 0.74 -17.24 -17.11
C LEU A 97 2.00 -17.44 -16.26
N ALA A 98 3.09 -17.91 -16.87
CA ALA A 98 4.35 -18.09 -16.14
C ALA A 98 4.89 -16.77 -15.57
N PHE A 99 4.70 -15.65 -16.28
CA PHE A 99 5.06 -14.33 -15.81
C PHE A 99 4.25 -13.94 -14.57
N THR A 100 2.92 -14.10 -14.61
CA THR A 100 2.06 -13.78 -13.45
C THR A 100 2.40 -14.66 -12.25
N ASP A 101 2.68 -15.95 -12.46
CA ASP A 101 3.11 -16.87 -11.40
C ASP A 101 4.43 -16.44 -10.76
N ALA A 102 5.39 -16.00 -11.59
CA ALA A 102 6.67 -15.48 -11.14
C ALA A 102 6.50 -14.18 -10.32
N LEU A 103 5.62 -13.27 -10.76
CA LEU A 103 5.30 -12.04 -10.03
C LEU A 103 4.66 -12.34 -8.66
N TRP A 104 3.78 -13.33 -8.56
CA TRP A 104 3.22 -13.75 -7.27
C TRP A 104 4.29 -14.25 -6.30
N VAL A 105 5.27 -15.00 -6.80
CA VAL A 105 6.42 -15.43 -5.98
C VAL A 105 7.22 -14.23 -5.50
N ALA A 106 7.51 -13.26 -6.38
CA ALA A 106 8.20 -12.03 -6.01
C ALA A 106 7.41 -11.21 -4.98
N TYR A 107 6.09 -11.10 -5.16
CA TYR A 107 5.22 -10.35 -4.25
C TYR A 107 5.23 -10.96 -2.85
N VAL A 108 5.10 -12.28 -2.76
CA VAL A 108 5.17 -12.99 -1.47
C VAL A 108 6.58 -12.96 -0.86
N MET A 109 7.65 -12.88 -1.66
CA MET A 109 8.99 -12.65 -1.13
C MET A 109 9.08 -11.31 -0.38
N LEU A 110 8.35 -10.28 -0.81
CA LEU A 110 8.33 -8.97 -0.15
C LEU A 110 7.44 -8.92 1.10
N GLU A 111 6.58 -9.92 1.33
CA GLU A 111 5.79 -10.01 2.57
C GLU A 111 6.59 -10.51 3.79
N ALA A 112 7.85 -10.90 3.60
CA ALA A 112 8.64 -11.44 4.69
C ALA A 112 9.06 -10.34 5.67
N ASP A 113 8.62 -10.45 6.92
CA ASP A 113 9.01 -9.53 7.98
C ASP A 113 10.47 -9.82 8.38
N GLY A 114 11.39 -8.91 8.05
CA GLY A 114 12.77 -9.03 8.48
C GLY A 114 13.53 -7.71 8.45
N PRO A 115 14.51 -7.52 9.35
CA PRO A 115 15.35 -6.31 9.39
C PRO A 115 16.40 -6.28 8.28
N ARG A 116 16.54 -7.39 7.55
CA ARG A 116 17.44 -7.52 6.40
C ARG A 116 16.58 -7.44 5.14
N GLN A 117 17.21 -7.11 4.01
CA GLN A 117 16.53 -6.90 2.73
C GLN A 117 16.97 -7.93 1.69
N MET A 118 17.30 -9.15 2.15
CA MET A 118 17.79 -10.23 1.29
C MET A 118 16.81 -10.53 0.16
N ASN A 119 15.51 -10.54 0.45
CA ASN A 119 14.50 -10.83 -0.58
C ASN A 119 14.47 -9.73 -1.65
N VAL A 120 14.61 -8.45 -1.27
CA VAL A 120 14.74 -7.33 -2.20
C VAL A 120 16.02 -7.46 -3.00
N ASP A 121 17.16 -7.67 -2.35
CA ASP A 121 18.46 -7.79 -3.01
C ASP A 121 18.46 -8.91 -4.06
N GLN A 122 17.80 -10.04 -3.78
CA GLN A 122 17.64 -11.13 -4.74
C GLN A 122 16.83 -10.69 -5.97
N LEU A 123 15.75 -9.94 -5.78
CA LEU A 123 14.89 -9.45 -6.86
C LEU A 123 15.60 -8.37 -7.70
N LEU A 124 16.38 -7.48 -7.05
CA LEU A 124 17.25 -6.52 -7.73
C LEU A 124 18.34 -7.25 -8.54
N TRP A 125 18.99 -8.24 -7.94
CA TRP A 125 19.97 -9.10 -8.62
C TRP A 125 19.38 -9.84 -9.82
N ALA A 126 18.09 -10.17 -9.77
CA ALA A 126 17.39 -10.82 -10.87
C ALA A 126 17.00 -9.86 -12.01
N GLY A 127 17.17 -8.53 -11.84
CA GLY A 127 16.80 -7.52 -12.83
C GLY A 127 15.29 -7.29 -12.93
N LEU A 128 14.56 -7.54 -11.83
CA LEU A 128 13.10 -7.38 -11.83
C LEU A 128 12.66 -5.91 -12.04
N PRO A 129 13.26 -4.88 -11.42
CA PRO A 129 12.81 -3.49 -11.63
C PRO A 129 12.82 -3.04 -13.09
N GLU A 130 13.89 -3.34 -13.82
CA GLU A 130 14.03 -3.01 -15.24
C GLU A 130 12.98 -3.73 -16.08
N LEU A 131 12.71 -5.00 -15.73
CA LEU A 131 11.70 -5.81 -16.40
C LEU A 131 10.28 -5.28 -16.15
N LEU A 132 9.96 -4.86 -14.92
CA LEU A 132 8.67 -4.24 -14.57
C LEU A 132 8.46 -2.93 -15.33
N LEU A 133 9.50 -2.09 -15.43
CA LEU A 133 9.45 -0.86 -16.21
C LEU A 133 9.22 -1.15 -17.70
N LEU A 134 9.90 -2.17 -18.27
CA LEU A 134 9.69 -2.59 -19.65
C LEU A 134 8.27 -3.12 -19.89
N TYR A 135 7.71 -3.90 -18.95
CA TYR A 135 6.33 -4.36 -19.01
C TYR A 135 5.36 -3.18 -19.01
N LEU A 136 5.55 -2.22 -18.08
CA LEU A 136 4.70 -1.05 -17.96
C LEU A 136 4.64 -0.26 -19.26
N LYS A 137 5.80 -0.06 -19.92
CA LYS A 137 5.89 0.69 -21.17
C LYS A 137 5.25 -0.04 -22.36
N ARG A 138 5.39 -1.36 -22.43
CA ARG A 138 5.07 -2.16 -23.63
C ARG A 138 3.75 -2.92 -23.57
N ARG A 139 3.31 -3.32 -22.38
CA ARG A 139 2.29 -4.36 -22.17
C ARG A 139 1.18 -3.98 -21.18
N LEU A 140 1.33 -2.89 -20.41
CA LEU A 140 0.30 -2.48 -19.44
C LEU A 140 -1.08 -2.27 -20.08
N ASN A 141 -1.09 -1.75 -21.31
CA ASN A 141 -2.28 -1.46 -22.09
C ASN A 141 -2.69 -2.63 -23.00
N ASP A 142 -2.08 -3.81 -22.89
CA ASP A 142 -2.53 -4.98 -23.65
C ASP A 142 -3.98 -5.31 -23.31
N GLY A 143 -4.81 -5.50 -24.33
CA GLY A 143 -6.24 -5.76 -24.16
C GLY A 143 -7.07 -4.49 -23.95
N ALA A 144 -6.45 -3.30 -23.87
CA ALA A 144 -7.16 -2.04 -23.74
C ALA A 144 -8.05 -1.77 -24.97
N GLU A 145 -7.65 -2.21 -26.16
CA GLU A 145 -8.45 -2.13 -27.39
C GLU A 145 -9.81 -2.84 -27.26
N ASN A 146 -9.85 -3.94 -26.49
CA ASN A 146 -11.07 -4.68 -26.18
C ASN A 146 -11.82 -4.13 -24.96
N ASN A 147 -11.29 -3.07 -24.34
CA ASN A 147 -11.82 -2.40 -23.16
C ASN A 147 -11.97 -0.89 -23.41
N HIS A 148 -12.29 -0.49 -24.64
CA HIS A 148 -12.50 0.90 -25.04
C HIS A 148 -11.31 1.83 -24.75
N GLY A 149 -10.09 1.34 -24.94
CA GLY A 149 -8.85 2.08 -24.67
C GLY A 149 -8.41 2.13 -23.20
N TRP A 150 -9.21 1.60 -22.27
CA TRP A 150 -8.89 1.61 -20.84
C TRP A 150 -7.96 0.44 -20.46
N PRO A 151 -6.91 0.67 -19.65
CA PRO A 151 -6.05 -0.43 -19.22
C PRO A 151 -6.79 -1.42 -18.34
N LEU A 152 -6.41 -2.70 -18.40
CA LEU A 152 -7.11 -3.75 -17.66
C LEU A 152 -6.78 -3.72 -16.17
N CYS A 153 -7.79 -3.96 -15.32
CA CYS A 153 -7.58 -4.25 -13.90
C CYS A 153 -7.50 -5.77 -13.71
N ASN A 154 -6.34 -6.36 -13.98
CA ASN A 154 -6.09 -7.80 -13.87
C ASN A 154 -4.98 -8.10 -12.85
N GLU A 155 -4.74 -9.38 -12.55
CA GLU A 155 -3.71 -9.80 -11.59
C GLU A 155 -2.32 -9.30 -11.97
N THR A 156 -1.95 -9.44 -13.25
CA THR A 156 -0.62 -9.10 -13.76
C THR A 156 -0.34 -7.60 -13.61
N ASN A 157 -1.23 -6.73 -14.08
CA ASN A 157 -1.10 -5.27 -13.97
C ASN A 157 -1.05 -4.83 -12.50
N SER A 158 -1.89 -5.44 -11.65
CA SER A 158 -1.92 -5.13 -10.22
C SER A 158 -0.59 -5.49 -9.54
N LEU A 159 -0.05 -6.67 -9.84
CA LEU A 159 1.26 -7.11 -9.31
C LEU A 159 2.41 -6.29 -9.86
N VAL A 160 2.42 -5.95 -11.15
CA VAL A 160 3.49 -5.16 -11.75
C VAL A 160 3.56 -3.79 -11.10
N ILE A 161 2.42 -3.11 -10.95
CA ILE A 161 2.37 -1.78 -10.34
C ILE A 161 2.72 -1.85 -8.85
N ALA A 162 2.25 -2.86 -8.12
CA ALA A 162 2.59 -3.07 -6.72
C ALA A 162 4.09 -3.34 -6.54
N LEU A 163 4.66 -4.30 -7.27
CA LEU A 163 6.09 -4.63 -7.21
C LEU A 163 6.97 -3.46 -7.65
N MET A 164 6.53 -2.68 -8.64
CA MET A 164 7.25 -1.47 -9.05
C MET A 164 7.34 -0.48 -7.90
N TRP A 165 6.24 -0.21 -7.19
CA TRP A 165 6.27 0.64 -5.99
C TRP A 165 7.19 0.06 -4.91
N LEU A 166 6.99 -1.22 -4.57
CA LEU A 166 7.67 -1.88 -3.47
C LEU A 166 9.17 -2.05 -3.69
N LEU A 167 9.64 -2.09 -4.94
CA LEU A 167 11.07 -2.18 -5.29
C LEU A 167 11.67 -0.83 -5.67
N SER A 168 10.88 0.25 -5.65
CA SER A 168 11.39 1.60 -5.91
C SER A 168 11.97 2.23 -4.65
N SER A 169 12.94 3.13 -4.85
CA SER A 169 13.52 3.98 -3.83
C SER A 169 13.63 5.41 -4.35
N GLU A 170 13.94 6.36 -3.45
CA GLU A 170 14.17 7.73 -3.85
C GLU A 170 15.35 7.83 -4.84
N SER A 171 16.40 7.04 -4.64
CA SER A 171 17.56 6.99 -5.54
C SER A 171 17.20 6.40 -6.90
N SER A 172 16.37 5.35 -6.96
CA SER A 172 15.95 4.75 -8.23
C SER A 172 15.10 5.72 -9.04
N VAL A 173 14.12 6.39 -8.41
CA VAL A 173 13.26 7.36 -9.09
C VAL A 173 14.03 8.62 -9.49
N LYS A 174 15.02 9.07 -8.70
CA LYS A 174 15.93 10.17 -9.10
C LYS A 174 16.83 9.80 -10.27
N ALA A 175 17.19 8.53 -10.43
CA ALA A 175 17.99 8.04 -11.55
C ALA A 175 17.18 7.94 -12.87
N GLU A 176 15.85 7.91 -12.81
CA GLU A 176 15.00 7.92 -14.00
C GLU A 176 15.20 9.19 -14.84
N SER A 177 15.17 9.06 -16.17
CA SER A 177 15.10 10.22 -17.06
C SER A 177 13.72 10.88 -16.97
N THR A 178 13.64 12.18 -17.27
CA THR A 178 12.36 12.91 -17.31
C THR A 178 11.34 12.22 -18.22
N ALA A 179 11.76 11.82 -19.44
CA ALA A 179 10.89 11.10 -20.37
C ALA A 179 10.38 9.76 -19.81
N THR A 180 11.19 9.06 -19.01
CA THR A 180 10.74 7.83 -18.36
C THR A 180 9.74 8.10 -17.24
N ARG A 181 9.96 9.16 -16.44
CA ARG A 181 8.99 9.55 -15.39
C ARG A 181 7.66 9.94 -16.02
N ASP A 182 7.69 10.73 -17.09
CA ASP A 182 6.49 11.18 -17.81
C ASP A 182 5.72 9.99 -18.39
N GLU A 183 6.41 9.07 -19.06
CA GLU A 183 5.80 7.85 -19.61
C GLU A 183 5.20 6.95 -18.52
N VAL A 184 5.88 6.79 -17.38
CA VAL A 184 5.34 6.01 -16.25
C VAL A 184 4.10 6.70 -15.68
N MET A 185 4.17 8.01 -15.45
CA MET A 185 3.04 8.78 -14.96
C MET A 185 1.85 8.68 -15.92
N GLU A 186 2.06 8.84 -17.22
CA GLU A 186 1.02 8.73 -18.26
C GLU A 186 0.30 7.38 -18.19
N ARG A 187 1.07 6.28 -18.10
CA ARG A 187 0.52 4.91 -18.02
C ARG A 187 -0.25 4.65 -16.72
N LEU A 188 0.13 5.29 -15.62
CA LEU A 188 -0.54 5.14 -14.32
C LEU A 188 -1.80 6.02 -14.18
N ARG A 189 -1.93 7.11 -14.94
CA ARG A 189 -3.02 8.11 -14.81
C ARG A 189 -4.43 7.49 -14.74
N PRO A 190 -4.81 6.50 -15.58
CA PRO A 190 -6.15 5.91 -15.49
C PRO A 190 -6.43 5.30 -14.11
N TYR A 191 -5.47 4.57 -13.53
CA TYR A 191 -5.60 3.97 -12.20
C TYR A 191 -5.61 5.02 -11.07
N VAL A 192 -5.04 6.19 -11.29
CA VAL A 192 -5.01 7.29 -10.31
C VAL A 192 -6.32 8.08 -10.34
N LEU A 193 -6.74 8.50 -11.53
CA LEU A 193 -7.80 9.49 -11.74
C LEU A 193 -9.18 8.90 -12.02
N ALA A 194 -9.29 7.76 -12.72
CA ALA A 194 -10.59 7.20 -13.12
C ALA A 194 -11.21 6.31 -12.03
N ALA A 195 -11.63 6.92 -10.92
CA ALA A 195 -12.18 6.19 -9.78
C ALA A 195 -13.44 5.38 -10.10
N PHE A 196 -14.24 5.87 -11.06
CA PHE A 196 -15.42 5.18 -11.58
C PHE A 196 -15.10 3.87 -12.31
N ARG A 197 -13.84 3.61 -12.70
CA ARG A 197 -13.39 2.33 -13.27
C ARG A 197 -12.47 1.54 -12.35
N TYR A 198 -11.65 2.20 -11.54
CA TYR A 198 -10.65 1.55 -10.68
C TYR A 198 -10.90 1.91 -9.22
N PRO A 199 -11.91 1.32 -8.55
CA PRO A 199 -12.24 1.63 -7.15
C PRO A 199 -11.13 1.15 -6.21
N LEU A 200 -10.95 1.86 -5.08
CA LEU A 200 -9.93 1.53 -4.06
C LEU A 200 -10.20 0.21 -3.34
N SER A 201 -11.48 -0.09 -3.10
CA SER A 201 -11.93 -1.22 -2.31
C SER A 201 -13.16 -1.87 -2.94
N SER A 202 -13.37 -3.16 -2.68
CA SER A 202 -14.65 -3.80 -2.93
C SER A 202 -15.73 -3.08 -2.11
N VAL A 203 -16.83 -2.65 -2.73
CA VAL A 203 -18.00 -2.08 -2.03
C VAL A 203 -18.79 -3.19 -1.32
N GLN A 204 -18.15 -4.27 -0.88
CA GLN A 204 -18.74 -5.07 0.18
C GLN A 204 -18.80 -4.16 1.39
N GLY A 205 -20.04 -3.76 1.70
CA GLY A 205 -20.38 -2.67 2.59
C GLY A 205 -19.62 -2.74 3.91
N TRP A 206 -19.54 -1.60 4.58
CA TRP A 206 -19.04 -1.48 5.94
C TRP A 206 -19.90 -2.34 6.89
N CYS A 207 -19.66 -3.64 6.90
CA CYS A 207 -20.32 -4.61 7.76
C CYS A 207 -19.27 -5.10 8.75
N PRO A 208 -19.31 -4.63 10.01
CA PRO A 208 -18.54 -5.24 11.06
C PRO A 208 -19.18 -6.60 11.39
N GLY A 209 -18.56 -7.69 10.95
CA GLY A 209 -18.76 -9.00 11.54
C GLY A 209 -18.92 -10.17 10.55
N PRO A 210 -18.42 -11.37 10.90
CA PRO A 210 -18.49 -12.59 10.08
C PRO A 210 -19.92 -13.14 9.86
N ASN A 211 -20.94 -12.55 10.51
CA ASN A 211 -22.33 -13.00 10.44
C ASN A 211 -23.29 -12.00 9.75
N SER A 212 -22.76 -10.99 9.07
CA SER A 212 -23.61 -10.00 8.37
C SER A 212 -24.14 -10.57 7.05
N THR A 213 -25.43 -10.84 6.97
CA THR A 213 -26.15 -11.30 5.76
C THR A 213 -26.49 -10.16 4.80
N PHE A 214 -25.86 -8.99 4.94
CA PHE A 214 -26.18 -7.80 4.16
C PHE A 214 -25.71 -7.91 2.70
N LYS A 215 -26.67 -7.97 1.77
CA LYS A 215 -26.43 -7.66 0.36
C LYS A 215 -26.51 -6.15 0.19
N CYS A 216 -25.35 -5.49 0.18
CA CYS A 216 -25.26 -4.10 -0.26
C CYS A 216 -25.41 -4.13 -1.79
N SER A 217 -26.57 -3.72 -2.31
CA SER A 217 -26.73 -3.45 -3.74
C SER A 217 -26.81 -1.94 -3.94
N PRO A 218 -25.78 -1.36 -4.57
CA PRO A 218 -26.04 -0.39 -5.62
C PRO A 218 -25.17 -0.77 -6.82
N ILE A 219 -25.53 -1.86 -7.51
CA ILE A 219 -24.96 -2.12 -8.84
C ILE A 219 -25.59 -1.10 -9.78
N SER A 220 -24.87 -0.03 -10.05
CA SER A 220 -25.25 0.98 -11.02
C SER A 220 -24.75 0.58 -12.39
N LYS A 221 -25.58 0.78 -13.41
CA LYS A 221 -25.09 0.72 -14.80
C LYS A 221 -24.56 2.10 -15.16
N THR A 222 -23.27 2.14 -15.44
CA THR A 222 -22.56 3.33 -15.95
C THR A 222 -22.25 3.15 -17.44
N ALA A 223 -21.72 4.19 -18.09
CA ALA A 223 -21.14 4.07 -19.43
C ALA A 223 -20.00 3.02 -19.51
N HIS A 224 -19.43 2.66 -18.36
CA HIS A 224 -18.33 1.69 -18.23
C HIS A 224 -18.78 0.30 -17.75
N GLY A 225 -20.09 0.05 -17.69
CA GLY A 225 -20.67 -1.19 -17.22
C GLY A 225 -21.09 -1.15 -15.75
N VAL A 226 -21.04 -2.30 -15.10
CA VAL A 226 -21.46 -2.47 -13.70
C VAL A 226 -20.46 -1.79 -12.76
N TYR A 227 -20.96 -0.89 -11.92
CA TYR A 227 -20.22 -0.28 -10.84
C TYR A 227 -20.75 -0.71 -9.47
N PRO A 228 -19.88 -0.98 -8.48
CA PRO A 228 -18.43 -1.16 -8.65
C PRO A 228 -18.12 -2.36 -9.55
N PRO A 229 -17.00 -2.35 -10.29
CA PRO A 229 -16.54 -3.52 -11.01
C PRO A 229 -16.33 -4.70 -10.05
N PRO A 230 -16.50 -5.95 -10.52
CA PRO A 230 -16.17 -7.14 -9.75
C PRO A 230 -14.73 -7.07 -9.25
N THR A 231 -14.54 -7.37 -7.97
CA THR A 231 -13.20 -7.39 -7.39
C THR A 231 -12.46 -8.65 -7.77
N LEU A 232 -11.15 -8.52 -7.96
CA LEU A 232 -10.29 -9.65 -8.25
C LEU A 232 -10.33 -10.64 -7.09
N SER A 233 -10.59 -11.90 -7.40
CA SER A 233 -10.63 -12.98 -6.42
C SER A 233 -9.25 -13.18 -5.80
N SER A 234 -9.22 -13.62 -4.54
CA SER A 234 -7.98 -14.06 -3.91
C SER A 234 -7.39 -15.23 -4.68
N ARG A 235 -6.06 -15.28 -4.71
CA ARG A 235 -5.33 -16.36 -5.36
C ARG A 235 -4.71 -17.29 -4.33
N GLU A 236 -4.81 -18.59 -4.56
CA GLU A 236 -4.02 -19.56 -3.82
C GLU A 236 -2.55 -19.49 -4.26
N VAL A 237 -1.68 -19.13 -3.32
CA VAL A 237 -0.23 -19.05 -3.53
C VAL A 237 0.44 -20.02 -2.57
N CYS A 238 1.33 -20.88 -3.09
CA CYS A 238 2.14 -21.73 -2.23
C CYS A 238 3.39 -20.99 -1.72
N CYS A 239 3.44 -20.69 -0.43
CA CYS A 239 4.64 -20.23 0.25
C CYS A 239 4.64 -20.81 1.65
N PHE A 240 5.51 -21.79 1.91
CA PHE A 240 5.51 -22.57 3.15
C PHE A 240 4.13 -23.20 3.44
N GLY A 241 3.49 -23.75 2.40
CA GLY A 241 2.10 -24.23 2.43
C GLY A 241 1.23 -23.43 1.46
N THR A 242 -0.05 -23.80 1.33
CA THR A 242 -1.01 -23.06 0.48
C THR A 242 -1.79 -22.06 1.30
N ARG A 243 -1.84 -20.81 0.85
CA ARG A 243 -2.71 -19.78 1.44
C ARG A 243 -3.37 -18.94 0.35
N ALA A 244 -4.56 -18.44 0.64
CA ALA A 244 -5.21 -17.44 -0.19
C ALA A 244 -4.61 -16.06 0.08
N VAL A 245 -4.16 -15.37 -0.96
CA VAL A 245 -3.61 -14.02 -0.91
C VAL A 245 -4.48 -13.11 -1.78
N GLN A 246 -4.87 -11.95 -1.25
CA GLN A 246 -5.61 -10.96 -2.01
C GLN A 246 -4.71 -10.31 -3.07
N VAL A 247 -5.28 -10.00 -4.23
CA VAL A 247 -4.57 -9.22 -5.25
C VAL A 247 -4.31 -7.81 -4.69
N PRO A 248 -3.07 -7.26 -4.81
CA PRO A 248 -2.79 -5.91 -4.38
C PRO A 248 -3.73 -4.89 -5.05
N SER A 249 -4.11 -3.85 -4.32
CA SER A 249 -4.96 -2.78 -4.86
C SER A 249 -4.16 -1.93 -5.84
N VAL A 250 -4.38 -2.18 -7.14
CA VAL A 250 -3.72 -1.42 -8.22
C VAL A 250 -3.83 0.11 -8.07
N PRO A 251 -4.99 0.72 -7.70
CA PRO A 251 -5.03 2.18 -7.57
C PRO A 251 -4.17 2.70 -6.42
N ILE A 252 -4.04 1.99 -5.29
CA ILE A 252 -3.22 2.46 -4.16
C ILE A 252 -1.74 2.55 -4.55
N TYR A 253 -1.20 1.49 -5.14
CA TYR A 253 0.20 1.46 -5.57
C TYR A 253 0.46 2.37 -6.78
N ALA A 254 -0.53 2.56 -7.66
CA ALA A 254 -0.47 3.53 -8.74
C ALA A 254 -0.41 4.97 -8.20
N ILE A 255 -1.26 5.31 -7.22
CA ILE A 255 -1.27 6.63 -6.58
C ILE A 255 0.10 6.93 -5.96
N LEU A 256 0.63 6.02 -5.14
CA LEU A 256 1.95 6.22 -4.52
C LEU A 256 3.06 6.38 -5.56
N SER A 257 3.11 5.48 -6.54
CA SER A 257 4.10 5.52 -7.63
C SER A 257 4.01 6.77 -8.48
N TYR A 258 2.81 7.30 -8.69
CA TYR A 258 2.56 8.52 -9.44
C TYR A 258 3.01 9.75 -8.64
N PHE A 259 2.59 9.86 -7.39
CA PHE A 259 2.94 11.01 -6.54
C PHE A 259 4.45 11.10 -6.30
N ALA A 260 5.14 9.98 -6.06
CA ALA A 260 6.58 10.00 -5.87
C ALA A 260 7.37 10.47 -7.11
N ARG A 261 6.82 10.28 -8.32
CA ARG A 261 7.38 10.84 -9.58
C ARG A 261 6.97 12.29 -9.80
N LEU A 262 5.73 12.63 -9.43
CA LEU A 262 5.23 14.01 -9.44
C LEU A 262 6.07 14.91 -8.51
N ASP A 263 6.56 14.38 -7.39
CA ASP A 263 7.45 15.08 -6.45
C ASP A 263 8.82 15.42 -7.03
N MET A 264 9.24 14.75 -8.10
CA MET A 264 10.49 15.07 -8.80
C MET A 264 10.34 16.26 -9.76
N LEU A 265 9.10 16.66 -10.08
CA LEU A 265 8.83 17.82 -10.92
C LEU A 265 8.96 19.10 -10.08
N THR A 266 9.59 20.14 -10.64
CA THR A 266 9.64 21.46 -10.00
C THR A 266 8.28 22.14 -10.16
N PRO A 267 7.53 22.38 -9.07
CA PRO A 267 6.24 23.07 -9.18
C PRO A 267 6.43 24.54 -9.51
N MET A 268 5.48 25.11 -10.25
CA MET A 268 5.47 26.54 -10.57
C MET A 268 5.01 27.35 -9.36
N PHE A 269 5.74 28.42 -9.03
CA PHE A 269 5.33 29.36 -8.00
C PHE A 269 4.20 30.27 -8.51
N PRO A 270 3.08 30.40 -7.79
CA PRO A 270 2.03 31.34 -8.15
C PRO A 270 2.56 32.77 -8.19
N VAL A 271 2.41 33.45 -9.32
CA VAL A 271 2.98 34.80 -9.57
C VAL A 271 2.50 35.83 -8.54
N HIS A 272 1.29 35.68 -8.01
CA HIS A 272 0.73 36.60 -7.01
C HIS A 272 1.43 36.52 -5.64
N LEU A 273 2.12 35.42 -5.33
CA LEU A 273 2.94 35.27 -4.11
C LEU A 273 4.33 35.88 -4.25
N LEU A 274 4.69 36.34 -5.45
CA LEU A 274 5.93 37.06 -5.73
C LEU A 274 5.80 38.58 -5.51
N SER A 275 4.58 39.07 -5.22
CA SER A 275 4.24 40.49 -5.09
C SER A 275 3.87 40.85 -3.64
N ALA A 276 4.38 41.98 -3.11
CA ALA A 276 4.11 42.45 -1.74
C ALA A 276 2.98 43.51 -1.70
N PRO A 277 2.20 43.64 -0.61
CA PRO A 277 2.37 43.04 0.73
C PRO A 277 1.59 41.72 0.96
N PRO A 278 2.00 40.91 1.95
CA PRO A 278 1.41 39.58 2.21
C PRO A 278 -0.05 39.68 2.65
N PRO A 279 -0.91 38.73 2.24
CA PRO A 279 -2.30 38.71 2.66
C PRO A 279 -2.42 38.38 4.16
N LYS A 280 -3.48 38.89 4.81
CA LYS A 280 -3.81 38.58 6.22
C LYS A 280 -4.19 37.11 6.43
N THR A 281 -4.68 36.45 5.38
CA THR A 281 -5.16 35.06 5.35
C THR A 281 -4.83 34.45 3.98
N GLY A 282 -4.48 33.16 3.95
CA GLY A 282 -4.06 32.48 2.73
C GLY A 282 -2.55 32.23 2.68
N PRO A 283 -2.09 31.47 1.68
CA PRO A 283 -0.73 30.94 1.68
C PRO A 283 0.30 32.06 1.48
N ARG A 284 1.38 31.97 2.24
CA ARG A 284 2.58 32.79 2.09
C ARG A 284 3.63 32.02 1.30
N ARG A 285 4.70 32.72 0.94
CA ARG A 285 5.86 32.10 0.28
C ARG A 285 6.43 30.94 1.10
N GLU A 286 6.57 31.13 2.41
CA GLU A 286 7.07 30.09 3.34
C GLU A 286 6.19 28.84 3.34
N ASP A 287 4.86 28.99 3.25
CA ASP A 287 3.94 27.85 3.20
C ASP A 287 4.06 27.05 1.91
N VAL A 288 4.30 27.74 0.79
CA VAL A 288 4.55 27.12 -0.51
C VAL A 288 5.92 26.45 -0.52
N ASP A 289 6.96 27.12 0.00
CA ASP A 289 8.30 26.54 0.13
C ASP A 289 8.27 25.27 1.01
N HIS A 290 7.54 25.30 2.13
CA HIS A 290 7.32 24.11 2.97
C HIS A 290 6.62 23.00 2.18
N PHE A 291 5.54 23.32 1.47
CA PHE A 291 4.82 22.33 0.66
C PHE A 291 5.73 21.66 -0.38
N ILE A 292 6.54 22.43 -1.10
CA ILE A 292 7.41 21.92 -2.17
C ILE A 292 8.53 21.04 -1.62
N ASN A 293 9.11 21.43 -0.49
CA ASN A 293 10.29 20.77 0.03
C ASN A 293 9.96 19.58 0.93
N GLU A 294 8.89 19.68 1.70
CA GLU A 294 8.59 18.73 2.78
C GLU A 294 7.47 17.74 2.39
N CYS A 295 6.45 18.14 1.60
CA CYS A 295 5.28 17.29 1.30
C CYS A 295 5.52 16.26 0.19
N ARG A 296 6.54 15.42 0.38
CA ARG A 296 6.91 14.31 -0.52
C ARG A 296 6.29 12.99 -0.07
N THR A 297 6.03 12.11 -1.02
CA THR A 297 5.66 10.72 -0.79
C THR A 297 6.92 9.90 -0.50
N PRO A 298 7.17 9.49 0.76
CA PRO A 298 8.34 8.69 1.08
C PRO A 298 8.21 7.28 0.50
N PHE A 299 9.33 6.74 0.07
CA PHE A 299 9.44 5.31 -0.18
C PHE A 299 9.59 4.58 1.14
N GLU A 300 9.24 3.29 1.12
CA GLU A 300 9.62 2.42 2.22
C GLU A 300 11.16 2.49 2.39
N PRO A 301 11.66 2.60 3.64
CA PRO A 301 13.09 2.64 3.91
C PRO A 301 13.69 1.24 3.71
N TRP A 302 13.77 0.81 2.45
CA TRP A 302 14.57 -0.32 2.03
C TRP A 302 16.05 0.05 1.96
N ASP A 303 16.52 1.16 2.52
CA ASP A 303 17.93 1.49 2.40
C ASP A 303 18.47 2.37 3.53
N ILE A 304 19.72 2.07 3.88
CA ILE A 304 20.72 2.85 4.63
C ILE A 304 20.74 2.71 6.17
N ALA A 305 21.58 1.77 6.62
CA ALA A 305 22.50 1.93 7.76
C ALA A 305 21.96 2.27 9.17
N SER A 306 20.68 2.07 9.49
CA SER A 306 20.23 2.15 10.89
C SER A 306 20.49 0.82 11.65
N HIS A 307 21.76 0.57 11.96
CA HIS A 307 22.18 -0.39 12.98
C HIS A 307 21.83 0.06 14.42
N SER A 308 21.01 1.09 14.60
CA SER A 308 20.51 1.52 15.91
C SER A 308 19.15 0.89 16.20
N ALA A 309 19.17 -0.14 17.03
CA ALA A 309 18.01 -0.81 17.60
C ALA A 309 17.20 0.05 18.60
N THR A 310 16.90 1.31 18.26
CA THR A 310 16.23 2.25 19.17
C THR A 310 15.12 3.09 18.53
N SER A 311 14.60 2.72 17.35
CA SER A 311 13.31 3.28 16.94
C SER A 311 12.20 2.65 17.79
N PRO A 312 11.41 3.44 18.55
CA PRO A 312 10.24 2.92 19.27
C PRO A 312 9.14 2.43 18.33
N PHE A 313 9.32 2.59 17.01
CA PHE A 313 8.43 2.14 15.94
C PHE A 313 8.96 0.90 15.20
N ALA A 314 9.90 0.15 15.79
CA ALA A 314 10.36 -1.14 15.28
C ALA A 314 9.27 -2.23 15.41
N GLY A 315 8.20 -2.08 14.65
CA GLY A 315 7.08 -3.01 14.57
C GLY A 315 6.65 -3.22 13.12
N ASP A 316 6.92 -4.42 12.61
CA ASP A 316 6.29 -5.07 11.46
C ASP A 316 6.29 -4.26 10.12
N PRO A 317 7.32 -4.43 9.27
CA PRO A 317 7.35 -3.81 7.96
C PRO A 317 6.40 -4.55 7.02
N LEU A 318 5.35 -3.82 6.62
CA LEU A 318 4.46 -4.04 5.48
C LEU A 318 3.15 -4.81 5.74
N ALA A 319 2.03 -4.07 5.68
CA ALA A 319 0.70 -4.63 5.48
C ALA A 319 0.44 -4.82 3.97
N LEU A 320 1.28 -5.62 3.29
CA LEU A 320 1.12 -5.85 1.83
C LEU A 320 -0.19 -6.57 1.49
N SER A 321 -0.74 -7.33 2.44
CA SER A 321 -2.08 -7.91 2.30
C SER A 321 -3.05 -7.16 3.22
N PHE A 322 -4.20 -6.77 2.66
CA PHE A 322 -5.39 -6.27 3.39
C PHE A 322 -5.99 -7.31 4.35
N SER A 323 -5.24 -8.35 4.73
CA SER A 323 -5.65 -9.45 5.58
C SER A 323 -4.89 -9.51 6.90
N ARG A 324 -3.98 -8.55 7.17
CA ARG A 324 -3.49 -8.32 8.54
C ARG A 324 -4.48 -7.42 9.29
N PRO A 325 -4.81 -7.70 10.57
CA PRO A 325 -5.61 -6.80 11.37
C PRO A 325 -4.89 -5.44 11.48
N TYR A 326 -5.65 -4.35 11.33
CA TYR A 326 -5.14 -3.00 11.48
C TYR A 326 -4.42 -2.84 12.84
N ILE A 327 -3.25 -2.18 12.83
CA ILE A 327 -2.45 -1.96 14.04
C ILE A 327 -2.91 -0.65 14.72
N PRO A 328 -3.48 -0.72 15.93
CA PRO A 328 -3.91 0.47 16.66
C PRO A 328 -2.76 1.44 16.92
N GLY A 329 -3.01 2.73 16.71
CA GLY A 329 -2.04 3.81 16.84
C GLY A 329 -1.27 4.15 15.56
N ALA A 330 -1.39 3.31 14.51
CA ALA A 330 -0.66 3.52 13.25
C ALA A 330 -1.05 4.84 12.56
N LEU A 331 -2.33 5.22 12.59
CA LEU A 331 -2.85 6.46 11.98
C LEU A 331 -2.68 7.68 12.90
N SER A 332 -2.50 7.50 14.21
CA SER A 332 -2.35 8.60 15.16
C SER A 332 -1.05 9.38 14.92
N GLY A 333 -1.13 10.71 14.81
CA GLY A 333 0.00 11.60 14.58
C GLY A 333 -0.29 12.71 13.57
N ARG A 334 0.75 13.47 13.22
CA ARG A 334 0.71 14.50 12.19
C ARG A 334 0.97 13.90 10.81
N TRP A 335 0.23 14.34 9.82
CA TRP A 335 0.27 13.89 8.44
C TRP A 335 0.32 15.09 7.51
N MET A 336 1.12 14.97 6.46
CA MET A 336 1.29 16.00 5.44
C MET A 336 1.45 15.38 4.07
N GLY A 337 1.10 16.10 3.02
CA GLY A 337 1.20 15.60 1.66
C GLY A 337 0.37 16.43 0.72
N SER A 338 -0.29 15.79 -0.23
CA SER A 338 -1.09 16.51 -1.22
C SER A 338 -2.18 15.67 -1.87
N SER A 339 -3.10 16.38 -2.50
CA SER A 339 -4.06 15.84 -3.44
C SER A 339 -3.79 16.28 -4.87
N LEU A 340 -4.26 15.45 -5.79
CA LEU A 340 -4.30 15.68 -7.22
C LEU A 340 -5.76 15.82 -7.66
N ILE A 341 -6.14 17.03 -8.08
CA ILE A 341 -7.52 17.44 -8.31
C ILE A 341 -7.80 17.39 -9.82
N PRO A 342 -8.64 16.48 -10.33
CA PRO A 342 -9.03 16.50 -11.74
C PRO A 342 -10.02 17.63 -12.02
N CYS A 343 -9.96 18.17 -13.24
CA CYS A 343 -10.95 19.14 -13.72
C CYS A 343 -12.35 18.51 -13.68
N THR A 344 -13.34 19.20 -13.10
CA THR A 344 -14.70 18.65 -12.98
C THR A 344 -15.37 18.42 -14.34
N ASN A 345 -15.10 19.27 -15.34
CA ASN A 345 -15.69 19.11 -16.67
C ASN A 345 -15.07 17.92 -17.41
N ASP A 346 -13.75 17.79 -17.38
CA ASP A 346 -13.05 16.67 -18.04
C ASP A 346 -13.42 15.35 -17.36
N TYR A 347 -13.45 15.31 -16.03
CA TYR A 347 -13.88 14.12 -15.30
C TYR A 347 -15.32 13.71 -15.66
N ARG A 348 -16.25 14.67 -15.73
CA ARG A 348 -17.62 14.41 -16.16
C ARG A 348 -17.67 13.87 -17.58
N HIS A 349 -16.82 14.35 -18.48
CA HIS A 349 -16.70 13.80 -19.83
C HIS A 349 -16.22 12.35 -19.79
N TRP A 350 -15.12 12.06 -19.06
CA TRP A 350 -14.58 10.70 -18.93
C TRP A 350 -15.58 9.70 -18.33
N LEU A 351 -16.44 10.15 -17.41
CA LEU A 351 -17.47 9.33 -16.77
C LEU A 351 -18.61 8.94 -17.71
N ASN A 352 -18.94 9.81 -18.67
CA ASN A 352 -20.08 9.61 -19.57
C ASN A 352 -19.68 8.96 -20.89
N GLU A 353 -18.43 9.10 -21.31
CA GLU A 353 -17.91 8.51 -22.54
C GLU A 353 -17.28 7.12 -22.27
N PRO A 354 -17.65 6.07 -23.03
CA PRO A 354 -17.12 4.73 -22.80
C PRO A 354 -15.63 4.62 -23.12
N GLU A 355 -15.14 5.42 -24.08
CA GLU A 355 -13.76 5.42 -24.58
C GLU A 355 -12.81 6.17 -23.65
N ALA A 356 -11.58 5.64 -23.53
CA ALA A 356 -10.52 6.30 -22.79
C ALA A 356 -10.09 7.58 -23.54
N PRO A 357 -9.97 8.72 -22.85
CA PRO A 357 -9.49 9.95 -23.47
C PRO A 357 -8.01 9.82 -23.86
N GLU A 358 -7.58 10.59 -24.87
CA GLU A 358 -6.16 10.65 -25.26
C GLU A 358 -5.27 11.19 -24.13
N THR A 359 -5.79 12.13 -23.34
CA THR A 359 -5.09 12.73 -22.21
C THR A 359 -5.99 12.80 -20.97
N MET A 360 -5.39 12.59 -19.81
CA MET A 360 -6.06 12.68 -18.50
C MET A 360 -5.26 13.62 -17.60
N ASP A 361 -5.54 14.92 -17.67
CA ASP A 361 -4.80 15.90 -16.90
C ASP A 361 -5.49 16.24 -15.58
N ALA A 362 -4.67 16.43 -14.55
CA ALA A 362 -5.12 17.02 -13.31
C ALA A 362 -5.16 18.53 -13.44
N PHE A 363 -6.18 19.16 -12.89
CA PHE A 363 -6.32 20.61 -12.86
C PHE A 363 -5.27 21.25 -11.95
N CYS A 364 -5.08 20.72 -10.74
CA CYS A 364 -4.06 21.21 -9.83
C CYS A 364 -3.64 20.16 -8.79
N ARG A 365 -2.56 20.49 -8.09
CA ARG A 365 -2.08 19.80 -6.89
C ARG A 365 -2.28 20.71 -5.69
N GLN A 366 -2.86 20.20 -4.60
CA GLN A 366 -3.13 21.00 -3.39
C GLN A 366 -2.50 20.34 -2.15
N PRO A 367 -1.86 21.11 -1.25
CA PRO A 367 -1.35 20.58 0.00
C PRO A 367 -2.47 20.06 0.92
N LEU A 368 -2.14 19.04 1.71
CA LEU A 368 -3.00 18.49 2.75
C LEU A 368 -2.21 18.34 4.05
N TYR A 369 -2.79 18.79 5.16
CA TYR A 369 -2.23 18.72 6.50
C TYR A 369 -3.30 18.27 7.49
N LEU A 370 -3.04 17.18 8.21
CA LEU A 370 -3.98 16.56 9.15
C LEU A 370 -3.23 16.12 10.40
N THR A 371 -3.79 16.39 11.58
CA THR A 371 -3.37 15.79 12.84
C THR A 371 -4.49 14.88 13.30
N LEU A 372 -4.19 13.59 13.40
CA LEU A 372 -5.16 12.53 13.65
C LEU A 372 -4.89 11.85 15.00
N GLN A 373 -5.96 11.44 15.68
CA GLN A 373 -5.92 10.72 16.94
C GLN A 373 -6.91 9.55 16.90
N GLU A 374 -6.43 8.36 17.23
CA GLU A 374 -7.27 7.17 17.31
C GLU A 374 -7.89 6.98 18.69
N HIS A 375 -9.09 6.42 18.67
CA HIS A 375 -9.85 6.01 19.84
C HIS A 375 -10.44 4.62 19.59
N PHE A 376 -10.23 3.67 20.51
CA PHE A 376 -10.65 2.28 20.34
C PHE A 376 -11.68 1.85 21.37
N CYS A 377 -12.53 0.91 20.97
CA CYS A 377 -13.56 0.31 21.81
C CYS A 377 -13.32 -1.20 21.96
N TYR A 378 -13.50 -1.71 23.18
CA TYR A 378 -13.49 -3.15 23.49
C TYR A 378 -14.91 -3.73 23.67
N ASP A 379 -15.91 -2.86 23.74
CA ASP A 379 -17.28 -3.25 24.07
C ASP A 379 -18.00 -3.85 22.86
N ASN A 380 -18.19 -5.18 22.91
CA ASN A 380 -18.88 -5.96 21.88
C ASN A 380 -20.42 -5.97 22.04
N THR A 381 -21.00 -5.16 22.94
CA THR A 381 -22.47 -5.10 23.12
C THR A 381 -23.16 -4.58 21.85
N GLN A 382 -23.60 -5.50 20.98
CA GLN A 382 -24.24 -5.26 19.68
C GLN A 382 -23.70 -4.03 18.95
N ILE A 383 -22.56 -4.15 18.27
CA ILE A 383 -22.38 -3.36 17.05
C ILE A 383 -23.50 -3.83 16.10
N ARG A 384 -24.64 -3.15 16.08
CA ARG A 384 -25.71 -3.53 15.17
C ARG A 384 -25.19 -3.35 13.75
N GLY A 385 -25.21 -4.45 13.01
CA GLY A 385 -25.22 -4.40 11.55
C GLY A 385 -26.46 -3.61 11.07
N PRO A 386 -26.40 -3.08 9.84
CA PRO A 386 -27.31 -2.03 9.36
C PRO A 386 -28.81 -2.38 9.43
N SER A 387 -29.66 -1.35 9.51
CA SER A 387 -31.11 -1.50 9.35
C SER A 387 -31.44 -1.74 7.87
N PRO A 388 -32.29 -2.72 7.51
CA PRO A 388 -32.58 -3.02 6.11
C PRO A 388 -33.35 -1.87 5.44
N GLY A 389 -32.82 -1.35 4.32
CA GLY A 389 -33.62 -0.63 3.32
C GLY A 389 -33.33 0.87 3.06
N ARG A 390 -32.12 1.40 3.26
CA ARG A 390 -31.77 2.79 2.85
C ARG A 390 -30.40 2.92 2.17
N ASP A 391 -30.24 3.97 1.37
CA ASP A 391 -29.12 4.27 0.46
C ASP A 391 -27.72 4.19 1.12
N CYS A 392 -26.80 3.46 0.47
CA CYS A 392 -25.57 2.92 1.08
C CYS A 392 -24.44 3.92 1.38
N GLU A 393 -24.47 5.14 0.81
CA GLU A 393 -23.37 6.12 0.95
C GLU A 393 -23.76 7.44 1.64
N LYS A 394 -25.04 7.85 1.62
CA LYS A 394 -25.58 8.76 2.67
C LYS A 394 -25.42 8.13 4.06
N GLU A 395 -25.34 6.80 4.09
CA GLU A 395 -24.94 6.02 5.26
C GLU A 395 -23.46 6.18 5.65
N LEU A 396 -22.49 6.57 4.81
CA LEU A 396 -21.10 6.73 5.28
C LEU A 396 -20.97 7.92 6.24
N ASP A 397 -21.68 9.02 5.96
CA ASP A 397 -21.85 10.15 6.88
C ASP A 397 -22.78 9.81 8.05
N ALA A 398 -23.87 9.06 7.82
CA ALA A 398 -24.79 8.66 8.88
C ALA A 398 -24.29 7.50 9.78
N ARG A 399 -23.16 6.86 9.45
CA ARG A 399 -22.54 5.77 10.22
C ARG A 399 -21.38 6.24 11.10
N LEU A 400 -20.97 7.49 10.95
CA LEU A 400 -20.07 8.12 11.90
C LEU A 400 -20.90 8.55 13.12
N PRO A 401 -20.63 7.98 14.31
CA PRO A 401 -21.42 8.30 15.48
C PRO A 401 -21.22 9.78 15.85
N THR A 402 -22.23 10.40 16.45
CA THR A 402 -22.15 11.79 16.89
C THR A 402 -21.24 11.87 18.12
N LEU A 403 -20.18 12.68 18.05
CA LEU A 403 -19.34 12.99 19.19
C LEU A 403 -20.15 13.78 20.23
N LEU A 404 -20.36 13.20 21.40
CA LEU A 404 -21.09 13.85 22.50
C LEU A 404 -20.17 14.66 23.40
N ALA A 405 -19.02 14.08 23.77
CA ALA A 405 -18.08 14.69 24.69
C ALA A 405 -16.68 14.10 24.51
N GLU A 406 -15.67 14.96 24.60
CA GLU A 406 -14.28 14.56 24.81
C GLU A 406 -14.02 14.48 26.31
N ARG A 407 -13.34 13.43 26.75
CA ARG A 407 -12.91 13.20 28.13
C ARG A 407 -11.39 13.03 28.17
N ASP A 408 -10.81 13.12 29.37
CA ASP A 408 -9.34 13.04 29.52
C ASP A 408 -8.74 11.73 28.98
N ASP A 409 -9.47 10.62 29.03
CA ASP A 409 -9.01 9.29 28.65
C ASP A 409 -9.64 8.74 27.36
N GLY A 410 -10.51 9.52 26.70
CA GLY A 410 -11.30 9.00 25.58
C GLY A 410 -12.33 9.94 25.01
N ILE A 411 -13.16 9.41 24.13
CA ILE A 411 -14.31 10.11 23.58
C ILE A 411 -15.58 9.33 23.88
N GLU A 412 -16.65 10.06 24.08
CA GLU A 412 -17.96 9.52 24.23
C GLU A 412 -18.81 9.89 23.03
N VAL A 413 -19.36 8.87 22.39
CA VAL A 413 -20.12 9.01 21.15
C VAL A 413 -21.49 8.40 21.32
N SER A 414 -22.47 8.98 20.64
CA SER A 414 -23.81 8.43 20.50
C SER A 414 -24.04 8.03 19.06
N ASP A 415 -24.61 6.86 18.88
CA ASP A 415 -25.43 6.56 17.72
C ASP A 415 -26.90 6.64 18.18
N ASP A 416 -27.86 6.76 17.27
CA ASP A 416 -29.30 6.94 17.56
C ASP A 416 -29.89 5.87 18.51
N SER A 417 -29.14 4.79 18.78
CA SER A 417 -29.53 3.63 19.58
C SER A 417 -28.61 3.31 20.77
N PHE A 418 -27.45 3.95 20.92
CA PHE A 418 -26.52 3.63 22.02
C PHE A 418 -25.53 4.77 22.31
N ARG A 419 -25.00 4.77 23.53
CA ARG A 419 -23.91 5.64 23.98
C ARG A 419 -22.71 4.77 24.31
N ARG A 420 -21.53 5.07 23.75
CA ARG A 420 -20.31 4.30 23.95
C ARG A 420 -19.12 5.18 24.24
N PHE A 421 -18.19 4.61 24.99
CA PHE A 421 -16.92 5.23 25.30
C PHE A 421 -15.79 4.54 24.52
N TYR A 422 -14.96 5.35 23.87
CA TYR A 422 -13.77 4.91 23.15
C TYR A 422 -12.54 5.46 23.86
N LYS A 423 -11.62 4.58 24.23
CA LYS A 423 -10.37 4.98 24.89
C LYS A 423 -9.40 5.57 23.87
N THR A 424 -8.80 6.70 24.18
CA THR A 424 -7.80 7.34 23.31
C THR A 424 -6.49 6.55 23.31
N TYR A 425 -5.91 6.35 22.12
CA TYR A 425 -4.58 5.75 21.99
C TYR A 425 -3.49 6.66 22.56
N ARG A 426 -2.70 6.13 23.50
CA ARG A 426 -1.60 6.83 24.19
C ARG A 426 -0.28 6.04 24.18
N GLY A 427 -0.07 5.18 23.18
CA GLY A 427 1.19 4.43 23.01
C GLY A 427 1.18 2.98 23.52
N ASP A 428 0.16 2.54 24.26
CA ASP A 428 0.02 1.14 24.66
C ASP A 428 -1.44 0.67 24.55
N VAL A 429 -1.61 -0.53 24.00
CA VAL A 429 -2.88 -1.23 23.86
C VAL A 429 -2.69 -2.63 24.40
N SER A 430 -3.30 -2.89 25.55
CA SER A 430 -3.06 -4.13 26.31
C SER A 430 -3.56 -5.40 25.60
N ARG A 431 -4.56 -5.28 24.72
CA ARG A 431 -5.20 -6.40 23.99
C ARG A 431 -5.74 -5.96 22.62
N PRO A 432 -4.87 -5.66 21.64
CA PRO A 432 -5.28 -5.17 20.33
C PRO A 432 -6.25 -6.13 19.61
N GLU A 433 -6.11 -7.43 19.83
CA GLU A 433 -6.98 -8.48 19.28
C GLU A 433 -8.43 -8.43 19.79
N THR A 434 -8.69 -7.70 20.88
CA THR A 434 -10.03 -7.54 21.45
C THR A 434 -10.71 -6.24 21.04
N ILE A 435 -10.04 -5.40 20.26
CA ILE A 435 -10.63 -4.16 19.74
C ILE A 435 -11.70 -4.54 18.72
N VAL A 436 -12.90 -4.01 18.94
CA VAL A 436 -14.06 -4.25 18.07
C VAL A 436 -14.31 -3.11 17.10
N ASP A 437 -13.83 -1.90 17.44
CA ASP A 437 -14.04 -0.70 16.63
C ASP A 437 -12.99 0.38 16.91
N VAL A 438 -12.65 1.16 15.88
CA VAL A 438 -11.67 2.25 15.96
C VAL A 438 -12.23 3.50 15.28
N LEU A 439 -12.37 4.56 16.06
CA LEU A 439 -12.72 5.90 15.61
C LEU A 439 -11.49 6.78 15.53
N VAL A 440 -11.58 7.81 14.70
CA VAL A 440 -10.52 8.78 14.46
C VAL A 440 -11.09 10.17 14.63
N THR A 441 -10.44 11.00 15.43
CA THR A 441 -10.67 12.45 15.47
C THR A 441 -9.45 13.17 14.91
N GLY A 442 -9.62 14.43 14.52
CA GLY A 442 -8.48 15.21 14.07
C GLY A 442 -8.82 16.62 13.63
N GLN A 443 -7.79 17.36 13.28
CA GLN A 443 -7.91 18.73 12.78
C GLN A 443 -6.70 19.12 11.93
N THR A 444 -6.76 20.29 11.29
CA THR A 444 -5.59 20.92 10.67
C THR A 444 -4.93 21.86 11.68
N ASP A 445 -3.62 21.73 11.89
CA ASP A 445 -2.87 22.57 12.85
C ASP A 445 -2.87 24.05 12.47
N ASP A 446 -2.82 24.93 13.47
CA ASP A 446 -2.97 26.39 13.32
C ASP A 446 -2.11 27.05 12.22
N PRO A 447 -0.80 26.73 12.08
CA PRO A 447 0.02 27.33 11.02
C PRO A 447 -0.57 27.03 9.62
N TYR A 448 -0.91 25.77 9.37
CA TYR A 448 -1.46 25.32 8.10
C TYR A 448 -2.93 25.73 7.93
N ALA A 449 -3.68 25.83 9.02
CA ALA A 449 -5.07 26.26 9.01
C ALA A 449 -5.20 27.71 8.50
N SER A 450 -4.26 28.58 8.87
CA SER A 450 -4.22 29.97 8.41
C SER A 450 -3.88 30.12 6.92
N ALA A 451 -3.05 29.20 6.40
CA ALA A 451 -2.57 29.22 5.02
C ALA A 451 -3.53 28.50 4.05
N TRP A 452 -4.04 27.33 4.45
CA TRP A 452 -4.72 26.37 3.58
C TRP A 452 -6.16 26.05 4.01
N GLY A 453 -6.61 26.65 5.11
CA GLY A 453 -7.95 26.46 5.66
C GLY A 453 -7.98 25.53 6.87
N ALA A 454 -8.81 25.90 7.85
CA ALA A 454 -9.04 25.10 9.05
C ALA A 454 -10.10 24.02 8.80
N PHE A 455 -9.81 22.79 9.23
CA PHE A 455 -10.71 21.65 9.09
C PHE A 455 -10.82 20.86 10.39
N LYS A 456 -12.02 20.30 10.61
CA LYS A 456 -12.27 19.26 11.63
C LYS A 456 -12.43 17.92 10.95
N ILE A 457 -11.90 16.88 11.57
CA ILE A 457 -11.84 15.53 11.01
C ILE A 457 -12.50 14.57 11.98
N PHE A 458 -13.36 13.71 11.45
CA PHE A 458 -13.94 12.60 12.19
C PHE A 458 -14.04 11.39 11.27
N GLY A 459 -13.72 10.21 11.76
CA GLY A 459 -13.58 9.05 10.90
C GLY A 459 -13.60 7.73 11.65
N ARG A 460 -13.43 6.66 10.89
CA ARG A 460 -13.46 5.30 11.40
C ARG A 460 -12.56 4.40 10.56
N ILE A 461 -12.04 3.35 11.18
CA ILE A 461 -11.18 2.36 10.54
C ILE A 461 -11.89 1.01 10.54
N ARG A 462 -11.97 0.38 9.36
CA ARG A 462 -12.51 -0.96 9.22
C ARG A 462 -11.45 -1.98 9.61
N CYS A 463 -11.57 -2.57 10.79
CA CYS A 463 -10.56 -3.48 11.36
C CYS A 463 -10.32 -4.75 10.52
N SER A 464 -11.26 -5.17 9.66
CA SER A 464 -11.14 -6.39 8.85
C SER A 464 -10.10 -6.28 7.72
N ASP A 465 -9.90 -5.08 7.17
CA ASP A 465 -9.03 -4.87 6.00
C ASP A 465 -8.20 -3.58 6.06
N GLY A 466 -8.38 -2.76 7.11
CA GLY A 466 -7.66 -1.51 7.29
C GLY A 466 -8.20 -0.33 6.47
N LEU A 467 -9.39 -0.42 5.86
CA LEU A 467 -9.97 0.71 5.15
C LEU A 467 -10.22 1.88 6.12
N ILE A 468 -9.61 3.02 5.82
CA ILE A 468 -9.77 4.26 6.57
C ILE A 468 -10.76 5.15 5.84
N VAL A 469 -11.74 5.68 6.56
CA VAL A 469 -12.64 6.70 6.05
C VAL A 469 -12.69 7.88 7.00
N LEU A 470 -12.38 9.06 6.48
CA LEU A 470 -12.35 10.31 7.23
C LEU A 470 -13.31 11.31 6.59
N ARG A 471 -14.27 11.81 7.37
CA ARG A 471 -15.03 13.01 7.07
C ARG A 471 -14.21 14.22 7.49
N ARG A 472 -14.08 15.21 6.60
CA ARG A 472 -13.39 16.46 6.82
C ARG A 472 -14.34 17.62 6.55
N ASP A 473 -14.68 18.36 7.60
CA ASP A 473 -15.56 19.53 7.58
C ASP A 473 -14.74 20.82 7.60
N SER A 474 -15.01 21.74 6.67
CA SER A 474 -14.41 23.07 6.69
C SER A 474 -14.97 23.92 7.83
N VAL A 475 -14.09 24.47 8.68
CA VAL A 475 -14.50 25.40 9.75
C VAL A 475 -15.06 26.70 9.16
N ALA A 476 -14.60 27.10 7.98
CA ALA A 476 -15.10 28.26 7.26
C ALA A 476 -16.42 27.99 6.49
N GLY A 477 -16.99 26.78 6.60
CA GLY A 477 -18.24 26.43 5.93
C GLY A 477 -18.10 26.17 4.43
N LEU A 478 -16.90 25.89 3.93
CA LEU A 478 -16.63 25.62 2.50
C LEU A 478 -17.07 24.21 2.03
N GLY A 479 -17.83 23.50 2.86
CA GLY A 479 -18.35 22.16 2.58
C GLY A 479 -17.64 21.04 3.32
N THR A 480 -18.12 19.83 3.07
CA THR A 480 -17.67 18.58 3.69
C THR A 480 -17.08 17.67 2.62
N THR A 481 -15.97 17.01 2.95
CA THR A 481 -15.28 16.06 2.08
C THR A 481 -15.08 14.73 2.79
N ILE A 482 -15.18 13.63 2.05
CA ILE A 482 -14.95 12.27 2.55
C ILE A 482 -13.70 11.71 1.89
N PHE A 483 -12.71 11.36 2.71
CA PHE A 483 -11.49 10.66 2.34
C PHE A 483 -11.68 9.16 2.55
N ARG A 484 -11.19 8.36 1.60
CA ARG A 484 -11.16 6.90 1.66
C ARG A 484 -9.78 6.44 1.22
N GLY A 485 -9.17 5.52 1.96
CA GLY A 485 -7.85 5.05 1.61
C GLY A 485 -7.32 3.98 2.55
N TYR A 486 -6.08 3.60 2.31
CA TYR A 486 -5.37 2.60 3.08
C TYR A 486 -4.00 3.11 3.46
N MET A 487 -3.50 2.59 4.58
CA MET A 487 -2.09 2.69 4.91
C MET A 487 -1.35 1.54 4.23
N THR A 488 -0.36 1.83 3.39
CA THR A 488 0.52 0.79 2.81
C THR A 488 1.69 0.44 3.73
N SER A 489 2.01 1.36 4.64
CA SER A 489 3.00 1.23 5.71
C SER A 489 2.67 2.18 6.86
N HIS A 490 3.48 2.17 7.92
CA HIS A 490 3.36 3.12 9.03
C HIS A 490 3.63 4.58 8.63
N GLN A 491 4.06 4.83 7.38
CA GLN A 491 4.46 6.15 6.91
C GLN A 491 3.54 6.71 5.82
N ASN A 492 2.86 5.87 5.04
CA ASN A 492 2.10 6.29 3.87
C ASN A 492 0.59 6.02 4.04
N PHE A 493 -0.22 7.08 3.91
CA PHE A 493 -1.68 7.00 3.81
C PHE A 493 -2.12 7.55 2.44
N ALA A 494 -2.64 6.67 1.59
CA ALA A 494 -3.02 7.02 0.22
C ALA A 494 -4.44 6.58 -0.11
N GLY A 495 -5.08 7.31 -1.02
CA GLY A 495 -6.44 7.01 -1.43
C GLY A 495 -7.06 8.13 -2.26
N ARG A 496 -8.37 8.30 -2.12
CA ARG A 496 -9.15 9.30 -2.84
C ARG A 496 -10.17 9.98 -1.94
N TYR A 497 -10.58 11.20 -2.29
CA TYR A 497 -11.65 11.91 -1.62
C TYR A 497 -12.63 12.57 -2.60
N ARG A 498 -13.82 12.89 -2.09
CA ARG A 498 -14.90 13.60 -2.81
C ARG A 498 -15.71 14.50 -1.88
N GLY A 499 -16.52 15.39 -2.46
CA GLY A 499 -17.51 16.17 -1.71
C GLY A 499 -18.74 15.34 -1.31
N VAL A 500 -19.39 15.70 -0.20
CA VAL A 500 -20.62 15.03 0.30
C VAL A 500 -21.86 15.35 -0.55
N ASP A 501 -21.87 16.54 -1.16
CA ASP A 501 -22.95 17.07 -1.99
C ASP A 501 -23.08 16.40 -3.37
N ARG A 502 -22.03 15.69 -3.83
CA ARG A 502 -21.97 15.06 -5.16
C ARG A 502 -22.52 13.64 -5.24
N GLY A 503 -23.63 13.37 -4.55
CA GLY A 503 -24.50 12.21 -4.82
C GLY A 503 -23.91 10.82 -4.63
N CYS A 504 -24.78 9.79 -4.67
CA CYS A 504 -24.41 8.38 -4.56
C CYS A 504 -24.45 7.75 -5.97
N GLU A 505 -23.57 6.78 -6.22
CA GLU A 505 -23.35 6.05 -7.49
C GLU A 505 -22.20 6.62 -8.36
N ALA A 506 -21.62 5.76 -9.22
CA ALA A 506 -20.19 5.72 -9.60
C ALA A 506 -19.43 7.04 -9.47
N ALA A 507 -18.41 7.07 -8.60
CA ALA A 507 -17.62 8.24 -8.18
C ALA A 507 -17.74 9.44 -9.13
N GLU A 508 -18.81 10.26 -8.97
CA GLU A 508 -19.14 11.35 -9.91
C GLU A 508 -17.96 12.30 -10.10
N TRP A 509 -17.17 12.44 -9.04
CA TRP A 509 -15.88 13.10 -9.04
C TRP A 509 -15.08 12.64 -7.82
N GLU A 510 -13.84 12.23 -8.02
CA GLU A 510 -12.89 11.90 -6.95
C GLU A 510 -11.50 12.47 -7.27
N ALA A 511 -10.78 12.87 -6.23
CA ALA A 511 -9.40 13.33 -6.30
C ALA A 511 -8.49 12.38 -5.52
N ALA A 512 -7.35 12.03 -6.09
CA ALA A 512 -6.36 11.19 -5.43
C ALA A 512 -5.56 11.98 -4.40
N PHE A 513 -5.08 11.31 -3.35
CA PHE A 513 -4.18 11.90 -2.37
C PHE A 513 -3.10 10.91 -1.92
N SER A 514 -1.96 11.47 -1.52
CA SER A 514 -0.90 10.80 -0.80
C SER A 514 -0.47 11.66 0.37
N LEU A 515 -0.46 11.07 1.56
CA LEU A 515 -0.03 11.67 2.81
C LEU A 515 1.09 10.83 3.40
N CYS A 516 2.06 11.51 3.99
CA CYS A 516 3.13 10.93 4.77
C CYS A 516 3.03 11.34 6.24
N LYS A 517 3.41 10.43 7.13
CA LYS A 517 3.44 10.68 8.58
C LYS A 517 4.67 11.52 8.92
N MET A 518 4.46 12.62 9.63
CA MET A 518 5.57 13.45 10.11
C MET A 518 6.28 12.73 11.26
N PRO A 519 7.61 12.81 11.35
CA PRO A 519 8.32 12.36 12.54
C PRO A 519 7.77 13.11 13.77
N VAL A 520 7.63 12.36 14.87
CA VAL A 520 7.38 12.95 16.18
C VAL A 520 8.68 13.65 16.54
N ASP A 521 8.65 14.98 16.68
CA ASP A 521 9.82 15.74 17.12
C ASP A 521 10.30 15.13 18.44
N GLY A 522 11.47 14.51 18.42
CA GLY A 522 12.05 13.86 19.59
C GLY A 522 12.34 14.91 20.65
N THR A 523 11.69 14.77 21.81
CA THR A 523 12.18 15.29 23.09
C THR A 523 13.41 14.54 23.54
#